data_AF-A0A0Q9ZC89-F1
#
_entry.id   AF-A0A0Q9ZC89-F1
#
_cell.length_a   1.000
_cell.length_b   1.000
_cell.length_c   1.000
_cell.angle_alpha   90.00
_cell.angle_beta   90.00
_cell.angle_gamma   90.00
#
_symmetry.space_group_name_H-M   'P 1'
#
loop_
_entity.id
_entity.type
_entity.pdbx_description
1 polymer ?
#
loop_
_entity_poly.entity_id
_entity_poly.type
_entity_poly.pdbx_seq_one_letter_code
_entity_poly.pdbx_strand_id
1 'polypeptide(L)'
;MPVKDKKSGNKSFNPKRSVQRAKATRKAKSQKWTIKVSDNSYVWSSRMERVSLIREGLPYESIEFVSDKSNLSIKQVLHFLDLPQTTYNKGKRDKNLLSGRDSEIILVLTELLEFGLNVFNSEKEKFQRWLQKPNISLGGATPISLFDSLTGIQEVRNTLNRLEYGNLA
;
A
#
# COMPACT_ATOMS: atom_id res chain seq x y z
N MET A 1 55.19 -42.93 11.82
CA MET A 1 54.68 -41.93 10.85
C MET A 1 53.57 -41.12 11.54
N PRO A 2 53.64 -39.77 11.58
CA PRO A 2 52.77 -38.97 12.44
C PRO A 2 51.41 -38.66 11.78
N VAL A 3 50.35 -38.71 12.59
CA VAL A 3 48.98 -38.35 12.22
C VAL A 3 48.85 -36.82 12.26
N LYS A 4 48.49 -36.19 11.14
CA LYS A 4 48.27 -34.73 11.05
C LYS A 4 46.88 -34.38 11.61
N ASP A 5 46.86 -33.61 12.70
CA ASP A 5 45.67 -32.94 13.23
C ASP A 5 45.05 -31.97 12.22
N LYS A 6 43.79 -32.22 11.82
CA LYS A 6 42.97 -31.24 11.10
C LYS A 6 42.35 -30.28 12.14
N LYS A 7 42.98 -29.13 12.36
CA LYS A 7 42.35 -28.00 13.05
C LYS A 7 41.13 -27.52 12.25
N SER A 8 39.94 -27.86 12.73
CA SER A 8 38.68 -27.26 12.27
C SER A 8 38.69 -25.78 12.65
N GLY A 9 38.89 -24.89 11.68
CA GLY A 9 38.81 -23.45 11.87
C GLY A 9 37.38 -23.05 12.23
N ASN A 10 37.15 -22.74 13.51
CA ASN A 10 35.86 -22.28 13.99
C ASN A 10 35.54 -20.94 13.31
N LYS A 11 34.63 -20.93 12.33
CA LYS A 11 34.14 -19.69 11.72
C LYS A 11 33.36 -18.94 12.80
N SER A 12 34.02 -17.98 13.44
CA SER A 12 33.41 -17.07 14.43
C SER A 12 32.08 -16.54 13.89
N PHE A 13 30.99 -16.88 14.58
CA PHE A 13 29.68 -16.32 14.32
C PHE A 13 29.76 -14.82 14.62
N ASN A 14 29.63 -13.99 13.60
CA ASN A 14 29.67 -12.54 13.72
C ASN A 14 28.23 -11.99 13.63
N PRO A 15 27.59 -11.64 14.77
CA PRO A 15 26.21 -11.19 14.80
C PRO A 15 26.00 -9.91 13.97
N LYS A 16 27.02 -9.05 13.89
CA LYS A 16 26.95 -7.79 13.12
C LYS A 16 26.81 -8.05 11.63
N ARG A 17 27.52 -9.05 11.08
CA ARG A 17 27.40 -9.44 9.66
C ARG A 17 26.03 -10.05 9.36
N SER A 18 25.47 -10.83 10.28
CA SER A 18 24.12 -11.39 10.14
C SER A 18 23.04 -10.30 10.19
N VAL A 19 23.14 -9.35 11.13
CA VAL A 19 22.23 -8.18 11.22
C VAL A 19 22.37 -7.29 9.98
N GLN A 20 23.59 -7.08 9.47
CA GLN A 20 23.82 -6.25 8.28
C GLN A 20 23.29 -6.93 7.01
N ARG A 21 23.43 -8.25 6.88
CA ARG A 21 22.80 -9.03 5.79
C ARG A 21 21.28 -9.04 5.89
N ALA A 22 20.71 -9.16 7.09
CA ALA A 22 19.27 -9.05 7.31
C ALA A 22 18.73 -7.64 6.99
N LYS A 23 19.48 -6.58 7.32
CA LYS A 23 19.17 -5.20 6.93
C LYS A 23 19.29 -4.99 5.42
N ALA A 24 20.33 -5.51 4.78
CA ALA A 24 20.55 -5.39 3.33
C ALA A 24 19.50 -6.15 2.51
N THR A 25 19.14 -7.37 2.95
CA THR A 25 18.05 -8.15 2.32
C THR A 25 16.67 -7.53 2.54
N ARG A 26 16.41 -6.92 3.71
CA ARG A 26 15.21 -6.07 3.91
C ARG A 26 15.19 -4.85 2.99
N LYS A 27 16.32 -4.16 2.84
CA LYS A 27 16.45 -2.96 2.00
C LYS A 27 16.26 -3.24 0.51
N ALA A 28 16.58 -4.44 0.04
CA ALA A 28 16.39 -4.88 -1.33
C ALA A 28 14.95 -5.35 -1.66
N LYS A 29 14.11 -5.56 -0.63
CA LYS A 29 12.73 -6.08 -0.79
C LYS A 29 11.64 -5.11 -0.32
N SER A 30 11.99 -3.90 0.13
CA SER A 30 10.99 -2.92 0.57
C SER A 30 10.41 -2.21 -0.64
N GLN A 31 9.21 -2.60 -1.05
CA GLN A 31 8.41 -1.80 -1.96
C GLN A 31 8.26 -0.40 -1.35
N LYS A 32 8.68 0.62 -2.10
CA LYS A 32 8.54 2.03 -1.70
C LYS A 32 7.29 2.57 -2.36
N TRP A 33 6.39 3.10 -1.56
CA TRP A 33 5.20 3.78 -2.04
C TRP A 33 5.43 5.28 -2.06
N THR A 34 4.77 5.97 -2.98
CA THR A 34 4.94 7.41 -3.14
C THR A 34 3.65 8.07 -3.59
N ILE A 35 3.27 9.14 -2.92
CA ILE A 35 2.23 10.07 -3.35
C ILE A 35 2.91 11.39 -3.69
N LYS A 36 2.76 11.85 -4.93
CA LYS A 36 3.23 13.17 -5.35
C LYS A 36 2.06 14.15 -5.32
N VAL A 37 2.21 15.22 -4.55
CA VAL A 37 1.22 16.28 -4.43
C VAL A 37 1.93 17.60 -4.59
N SER A 38 1.58 18.36 -5.64
CA SER A 38 2.21 19.64 -5.96
C SER A 38 3.75 19.51 -5.95
N ASP A 39 4.44 20.29 -5.10
CA ASP A 39 5.91 20.30 -4.97
C ASP A 39 6.43 19.27 -3.95
N ASN A 40 5.54 18.57 -3.24
CA ASN A 40 5.88 17.65 -2.16
C ASN A 40 5.75 16.18 -2.61
N SER A 41 6.60 15.33 -2.05
CA SER A 41 6.56 13.88 -2.27
C SER A 41 6.51 13.16 -0.93
N TYR A 42 5.43 12.43 -0.70
CA TYR A 42 5.21 11.62 0.49
C TYR A 42 5.64 10.19 0.19
N VAL A 43 6.74 9.75 0.81
CA VAL A 43 7.33 8.43 0.55
C VAL A 43 7.33 7.62 1.84
N TRP A 44 6.91 6.36 1.74
CA TRP A 44 7.00 5.42 2.87
C TRP A 44 7.38 4.02 2.37
N SER A 45 8.04 3.30 3.26
CA SER A 45 8.54 1.94 3.04
C SER A 45 8.44 1.08 4.30
N SER A 46 8.28 1.71 5.47
CA SER A 46 8.06 1.05 6.74
C SER A 46 6.73 1.42 7.38
N ARG A 47 6.21 0.54 8.24
CA ARG A 47 4.99 0.81 9.01
C ARG A 47 5.11 2.04 9.90
N MET A 48 6.31 2.31 10.45
CA MET A 48 6.52 3.48 11.31
C MET A 48 6.51 4.78 10.51
N GLU A 49 7.09 4.79 9.31
CA GLU A 49 6.96 5.94 8.39
C GLU A 49 5.50 6.18 8.03
N ARG A 50 4.73 5.11 7.76
CA ARG A 50 3.29 5.22 7.52
C ARG A 50 2.55 5.82 8.72
N VAL A 51 2.86 5.39 9.94
CA VAL A 51 2.28 5.96 11.17
C VAL A 51 2.61 7.45 11.32
N SER A 52 3.84 7.87 11.01
CA SER A 52 4.21 9.28 11.02
C SER A 52 3.37 10.09 10.02
N LEU A 53 3.26 9.63 8.77
CA LEU A 53 2.44 10.28 7.75
C LEU A 53 0.97 10.37 8.14
N ILE A 54 0.42 9.33 8.78
CA ILE A 54 -0.96 9.33 9.29
C ILE A 54 -1.15 10.40 10.37
N ARG A 55 -0.17 10.57 11.27
CA ARG A 55 -0.24 11.55 12.36
C ARG A 55 -0.03 12.98 11.88
N GLU A 56 0.83 13.16 10.88
CA GLU A 56 1.08 14.45 10.23
C GLU A 56 -0.12 14.88 9.36
N GLY A 57 -0.79 13.91 8.73
CA GLY A 57 -1.87 14.15 7.78
C GLY A 57 -1.35 14.37 6.36
N LEU A 58 -2.13 13.93 5.38
CA LEU A 58 -1.85 14.16 3.96
C LEU A 58 -2.63 15.39 3.44
N PRO A 59 -2.10 16.14 2.46
CA PRO A 59 -2.88 17.19 1.81
C PRO A 59 -4.13 16.64 1.14
N TYR A 60 -5.19 17.45 1.02
CA TYR A 60 -6.43 17.05 0.34
C TYR A 60 -6.22 16.63 -1.12
N GLU A 61 -5.22 17.18 -1.79
CA GLU A 61 -4.80 16.82 -3.15
C GLU A 61 -4.36 15.35 -3.26
N SER A 62 -3.98 14.70 -2.16
CA SER A 62 -3.65 13.27 -2.17
C SER A 62 -4.85 12.38 -2.59
N ILE A 63 -6.08 12.88 -2.47
CA ILE A 63 -7.30 12.22 -2.97
C ILE A 63 -7.25 12.06 -4.50
N GLU A 64 -6.66 13.03 -5.21
CA GLU A 64 -6.53 12.98 -6.68
C GLU A 64 -5.61 11.83 -7.10
N PHE A 65 -4.59 11.51 -6.30
CA PHE A 65 -3.70 10.38 -6.58
C PHE A 65 -4.46 9.05 -6.60
N VAL A 66 -5.35 8.84 -5.63
CA VAL A 66 -6.21 7.65 -5.58
C VAL A 66 -7.19 7.66 -6.75
N SER A 67 -7.80 8.81 -7.06
CA SER A 67 -8.70 9.01 -8.19
C SER A 67 -8.04 8.55 -9.51
N ASP A 68 -6.83 9.02 -9.78
CA ASP A 68 -6.08 8.73 -11.02
C ASP A 68 -5.68 7.26 -11.14
N LYS A 69 -5.16 6.69 -10.05
CA LYS A 69 -4.71 5.29 -10.00
C LYS A 69 -5.88 4.31 -10.13
N SER A 70 -7.00 4.63 -9.49
CA SER A 70 -8.21 3.82 -9.53
C SER A 70 -9.12 4.14 -10.71
N ASN A 71 -8.81 5.13 -11.54
CA ASN A 71 -9.69 5.59 -12.63
C ASN A 71 -11.12 5.90 -12.14
N LEU A 72 -11.24 6.38 -10.91
CA LEU A 72 -12.48 6.80 -10.29
C LEU A 72 -12.59 8.31 -10.34
N SER A 73 -13.83 8.81 -10.31
CA SER A 73 -14.06 10.23 -10.10
C SER A 73 -13.68 10.62 -8.67
N ILE A 74 -13.23 11.86 -8.48
CA ILE A 74 -12.97 12.43 -7.15
C ILE A 74 -14.20 12.24 -6.24
N LYS A 75 -15.41 12.45 -6.78
CA LYS A 75 -16.67 12.27 -6.07
C LYS A 75 -16.84 10.85 -5.49
N GLN A 76 -16.41 9.81 -6.20
CA GLN A 76 -16.46 8.44 -5.70
C GLN A 76 -15.44 8.22 -4.56
N VAL A 77 -14.23 8.74 -4.70
CA VAL A 77 -13.22 8.63 -3.63
C VAL A 77 -13.68 9.38 -2.38
N LEU A 78 -14.29 10.54 -2.54
CA LEU A 78 -14.87 11.31 -1.44
C LEU A 78 -16.00 10.56 -0.73
N HIS A 79 -16.81 9.78 -1.47
CA HIS A 79 -17.84 8.95 -0.87
C HIS A 79 -17.24 7.89 0.08
N PHE A 80 -16.12 7.27 -0.29
CA PHE A 80 -15.43 6.32 0.58
C PHE A 80 -14.86 6.95 1.85
N LEU A 81 -14.49 8.24 1.76
CA LEU A 81 -14.00 9.00 2.90
C LEU A 81 -15.11 9.65 3.72
N ASP A 82 -16.38 9.55 3.30
CA ASP A 82 -17.50 10.30 3.87
C ASP A 82 -17.23 11.83 3.91
N LEU A 83 -16.63 12.35 2.84
CA LEU A 83 -16.26 13.76 2.72
C LEU A 83 -17.18 14.49 1.75
N PRO A 84 -17.82 15.60 2.16
CA PRO A 84 -18.54 16.48 1.24
C PRO A 84 -17.60 17.12 0.21
N GLN A 85 -18.07 17.28 -1.03
CA GLN A 85 -17.33 17.96 -2.10
C GLN A 85 -16.92 19.39 -1.69
N THR A 86 -17.76 20.10 -0.95
CA THR A 86 -17.48 21.45 -0.43
C THR A 86 -16.30 21.45 0.54
N THR A 87 -16.24 20.46 1.44
CA THR A 87 -15.12 20.26 2.37
C THR A 87 -13.83 19.98 1.62
N TYR A 88 -13.86 19.10 0.62
CA TYR A 88 -12.69 18.84 -0.23
C TYR A 88 -12.22 20.10 -0.98
N ASN A 89 -13.13 20.83 -1.62
CA ASN A 89 -12.79 22.04 -2.37
C ASN A 89 -12.17 23.11 -1.45
N LYS A 90 -12.76 23.33 -0.27
CA LYS A 90 -12.24 24.26 0.74
C LYS A 90 -10.89 23.79 1.28
N GLY A 91 -10.78 22.51 1.63
CA GLY A 91 -9.56 21.91 2.16
C GLY A 91 -8.39 22.04 1.19
N LYS A 92 -8.62 21.75 -0.10
CA LYS A 92 -7.65 21.94 -1.17
C LYS A 92 -7.25 23.42 -1.34
N ARG A 93 -8.22 24.32 -1.45
CA ARG A 93 -7.95 25.76 -1.64
C ARG A 93 -7.15 26.34 -0.49
N ASP A 94 -7.49 25.96 0.74
CA ASP A 94 -6.88 26.48 1.96
C ASP A 94 -5.60 25.69 2.34
N LYS A 95 -5.18 24.71 1.53
CA LYS A 95 -4.02 23.82 1.75
C LYS A 95 -4.05 23.10 3.10
N ASN A 96 -5.24 22.70 3.54
CA ASN A 96 -5.43 21.94 4.76
C ASN A 96 -4.99 20.49 4.59
N LEU A 97 -4.79 19.82 5.73
CA LEU A 97 -4.47 18.40 5.79
C LEU A 97 -5.72 17.57 6.12
N LEU A 98 -5.75 16.36 5.58
CA LEU A 98 -6.71 15.32 5.90
C LEU A 98 -6.57 14.87 7.35
N SER A 99 -7.66 14.34 7.91
CA SER A 99 -7.60 13.71 9.23
C SER A 99 -6.66 12.49 9.19
N GLY A 100 -6.21 12.02 10.35
CA GLY A 100 -5.41 10.79 10.42
C GLY A 100 -6.15 9.58 9.85
N ARG A 101 -7.46 9.48 10.07
CA ARG A 101 -8.30 8.41 9.51
C ARG A 101 -8.31 8.45 7.97
N ASP A 102 -8.57 9.62 7.39
CA ASP A 102 -8.67 9.76 5.93
C ASP A 102 -7.30 9.58 5.27
N SER A 103 -6.26 10.10 5.92
CA SER A 103 -4.87 9.91 5.50
C SER A 103 -4.49 8.42 5.51
N GLU A 104 -4.91 7.67 6.53
CA GLU A 104 -4.69 6.23 6.58
C GLU A 104 -5.40 5.51 5.43
N ILE A 105 -6.66 5.82 5.15
CA ILE A 105 -7.41 5.22 4.05
C ILE A 105 -6.72 5.51 2.71
N ILE A 106 -6.30 6.76 2.46
CA ILE A 106 -5.58 7.15 1.23
C ILE A 106 -4.27 6.35 1.07
N LEU A 107 -3.50 6.19 2.13
CA LEU A 107 -2.25 5.43 2.09
C LEU A 107 -2.53 3.95 1.78
N VAL A 108 -3.50 3.31 2.46
CA VAL A 108 -3.82 1.90 2.23
C VAL A 108 -4.38 1.67 0.83
N LEU A 109 -5.28 2.54 0.36
CA LEU A 109 -5.81 2.46 -1.01
C LEU A 109 -4.71 2.63 -2.05
N THR A 110 -3.77 3.54 -1.83
CA THR A 110 -2.61 3.71 -2.71
C THR A 110 -1.80 2.41 -2.81
N GLU A 111 -1.47 1.80 -1.67
CA GLU A 111 -0.75 0.53 -1.67
C GLU A 111 -1.53 -0.60 -2.35
N LEU A 112 -2.85 -0.66 -2.13
CA LEU A 112 -3.73 -1.66 -2.71
C LEU A 112 -3.82 -1.53 -4.24
N LEU A 113 -4.01 -0.31 -4.74
CA LEU A 113 -4.17 -0.05 -6.18
C LEU A 113 -2.87 -0.34 -6.93
N GLU A 114 -1.72 0.01 -6.37
CA GLU A 114 -0.43 -0.36 -6.96
C GLU A 114 -0.20 -1.87 -6.91
N PHE A 115 -0.55 -2.53 -5.80
CA PHE A 115 -0.47 -3.98 -5.71
C PHE A 115 -1.39 -4.67 -6.72
N GLY A 116 -2.65 -4.23 -6.83
CA GLY A 116 -3.61 -4.77 -7.77
C GLY A 116 -3.19 -4.60 -9.21
N LEU A 117 -2.66 -3.43 -9.59
CA LEU A 117 -2.09 -3.25 -10.93
C LEU A 117 -0.96 -4.25 -11.22
N ASN A 118 -0.10 -4.54 -10.24
CA ASN A 118 0.96 -5.54 -10.41
C ASN A 118 0.39 -6.95 -10.61
N VAL A 119 -0.61 -7.36 -9.82
CA VAL A 119 -1.29 -8.66 -9.96
C VAL A 119 -1.92 -8.83 -11.34
N PHE A 120 -2.40 -7.74 -11.94
CA PHE A 120 -2.95 -7.73 -13.28
C PHE A 120 -1.91 -7.40 -14.37
N ASN A 121 -0.62 -7.63 -14.11
CA ASN A 121 0.47 -7.42 -15.07
C ASN A 121 0.50 -6.00 -15.68
N SER A 122 0.19 -4.98 -14.88
CA SER A 122 0.04 -3.58 -15.30
C SER A 122 -1.08 -3.32 -16.33
N GLU A 123 -1.97 -4.28 -16.57
CA GLU A 123 -3.12 -4.12 -17.45
C GLU A 123 -4.25 -3.35 -16.75
N LYS A 124 -4.15 -2.02 -16.75
CA LYS A 124 -5.07 -1.11 -16.04
C LYS A 124 -6.53 -1.43 -16.33
N GLU A 125 -6.92 -1.64 -17.59
CA GLU A 125 -8.31 -1.91 -17.96
C GLU A 125 -8.86 -3.21 -17.35
N LYS A 126 -8.06 -4.28 -17.30
CA LYS A 126 -8.48 -5.55 -16.68
C LYS A 126 -8.67 -5.39 -15.18
N PHE A 127 -7.72 -4.73 -14.51
CA PHE A 127 -7.84 -4.45 -13.08
C PHE A 127 -9.08 -3.60 -12.78
N GLN A 128 -9.35 -2.57 -13.59
CA GLN A 128 -10.52 -1.71 -13.43
C GLN A 128 -11.83 -2.47 -13.60
N ARG A 129 -11.94 -3.32 -14.63
CA ARG A 129 -13.12 -4.19 -14.80
C ARG A 129 -13.29 -5.14 -13.62
N TRP A 130 -12.20 -5.65 -13.06
CA TRP A 130 -12.25 -6.51 -11.88
C TRP A 130 -12.76 -5.78 -10.63
N LEU A 131 -12.33 -4.53 -10.40
CA LEU A 131 -12.81 -3.71 -9.27
C LEU A 131 -14.32 -3.48 -9.29
N GLN A 132 -14.93 -3.43 -10.47
CA GLN A 132 -16.36 -3.20 -10.68
C GLN A 132 -17.19 -4.49 -10.73
N LYS A 133 -16.56 -5.66 -10.81
CA LYS A 133 -17.25 -6.94 -10.96
C LYS A 133 -17.59 -7.55 -9.58
N PRO A 134 -18.82 -8.04 -9.36
CA PRO A 134 -19.15 -8.83 -8.19
C PRO A 134 -18.17 -10.00 -8.01
N ASN A 135 -17.65 -10.16 -6.79
CA ASN A 135 -16.67 -11.19 -6.48
C ASN A 135 -17.23 -12.16 -5.43
N ILE A 136 -17.26 -13.45 -5.77
CA ILE A 136 -17.79 -14.51 -4.90
C ILE A 136 -16.96 -14.61 -3.60
N SER A 137 -15.65 -14.40 -3.66
CA SER A 137 -14.78 -14.42 -2.47
C SER A 137 -15.03 -13.25 -1.52
N LEU A 138 -15.75 -12.22 -1.98
CA LEU A 138 -16.16 -11.05 -1.21
C LEU A 138 -17.66 -11.09 -0.89
N GLY A 139 -18.27 -12.27 -0.87
CA GLY A 139 -19.71 -12.42 -0.59
C GLY A 139 -20.62 -11.82 -1.66
N GLY A 140 -20.13 -11.67 -2.89
CA GLY A 140 -20.88 -11.05 -3.99
C GLY A 140 -20.73 -9.53 -4.09
N ALA A 141 -20.03 -8.88 -3.16
CA ALA A 141 -19.70 -7.47 -3.26
C ALA A 141 -18.71 -7.19 -4.40
N THR A 142 -18.74 -5.97 -4.93
CA THR A 142 -17.68 -5.48 -5.83
C THR A 142 -16.50 -5.00 -4.98
N PRO A 143 -15.24 -5.23 -5.39
CA PRO A 143 -14.08 -4.75 -4.63
C PRO A 143 -14.14 -3.25 -4.29
N ILE A 144 -14.60 -2.43 -5.24
CA ILE A 144 -14.71 -0.99 -5.04
C ILE A 144 -15.72 -0.57 -3.97
N SER A 145 -16.80 -1.34 -3.79
CA SER A 145 -17.81 -1.04 -2.77
C SER A 145 -17.29 -1.19 -1.34
N LEU A 146 -16.12 -1.82 -1.17
CA LEU A 146 -15.49 -2.09 0.12
C LEU A 146 -14.38 -1.09 0.48
N PHE A 147 -14.18 -0.05 -0.34
CA PHE A 147 -13.13 0.95 -0.13
C PHE A 147 -13.45 1.99 0.95
N ASP A 148 -14.66 1.95 1.50
CA ASP A 148 -15.16 2.81 2.58
C ASP A 148 -14.64 2.41 3.98
N SER A 149 -14.01 1.24 4.11
CA SER A 149 -13.52 0.73 5.40
C SER A 149 -12.16 0.05 5.28
N LEU A 150 -11.34 0.16 6.32
CA LEU A 150 -10.03 -0.52 6.36
C LEU A 150 -10.17 -2.05 6.27
N THR A 151 -11.21 -2.61 6.90
CA THR A 151 -11.52 -4.03 6.82
C THR A 151 -11.87 -4.44 5.39
N GLY A 152 -12.74 -3.69 4.72
CA GLY A 152 -13.11 -3.96 3.33
C GLY A 152 -11.92 -3.91 2.38
N ILE A 153 -11.07 -2.88 2.52
CA ILE A 153 -9.82 -2.76 1.76
C ILE A 153 -8.89 -3.96 2.00
N GLN A 154 -8.78 -4.41 3.24
CA GLN A 154 -7.96 -5.57 3.58
C GLN A 154 -8.50 -6.86 2.95
N GLU A 155 -9.82 -7.05 2.90
CA GLU A 155 -10.44 -8.21 2.23
C GLU A 155 -10.22 -8.19 0.71
N VAL A 156 -10.26 -7.02 0.09
CA VAL A 156 -9.88 -6.87 -1.32
C VAL A 156 -8.41 -7.24 -1.52
N ARG A 157 -7.51 -6.81 -0.62
CA ARG A 157 -6.08 -7.19 -0.66
C ARG A 157 -5.89 -8.70 -0.53
N ASN A 158 -6.61 -9.33 0.39
CA ASN A 158 -6.59 -10.79 0.59
C ASN A 158 -7.04 -11.52 -0.68
N THR A 159 -8.07 -10.99 -1.35
CA THR A 159 -8.54 -11.54 -2.63
C THR A 159 -7.51 -11.39 -3.74
N LEU A 160 -6.85 -10.22 -3.85
CA LEU A 160 -5.75 -10.02 -4.80
C LEU A 160 -4.57 -10.97 -4.54
N ASN A 161 -4.21 -11.22 -3.27
CA ASN A 161 -3.18 -12.19 -2.91
C ASN A 161 -3.53 -13.61 -3.39
N ARG A 162 -4.79 -14.04 -3.25
CA ARG A 162 -5.25 -15.34 -3.76
C ARG A 162 -5.18 -15.44 -5.28
N LEU A 163 -5.42 -14.33 -5.99
CA LEU A 163 -5.28 -14.27 -7.45
C LEU A 163 -3.82 -14.38 -7.89
N GLU A 164 -2.90 -13.69 -7.21
CA GLU A 164 -1.47 -13.67 -7.54
C GLU A 164 -0.79 -15.02 -7.31
N TYR A 165 -1.03 -15.63 -6.15
CA TYR A 165 -0.27 -16.81 -5.70
C TYR A 165 -1.02 -18.14 -5.89
N GLY A 166 -2.25 -18.10 -6.40
CA GLY A 166 -3.19 -19.22 -6.30
C GLY A 166 -3.56 -19.49 -4.84
N ASN A 167 -4.54 -20.36 -4.58
CA ASN A 167 -4.91 -20.76 -3.21
C ASN A 167 -3.74 -21.49 -2.50
N LEU A 168 -2.79 -20.73 -1.95
CA LEU A 168 -1.91 -21.14 -0.87
C LEU A 168 -2.54 -20.63 0.43
N ALA A 169 -3.66 -21.25 0.81
CA ALA A 169 -4.30 -21.09 2.11
C ALA A 169 -4.58 -22.49 2.67
#